data_AF-A0A2E7Q2J2-F1
#
_entry.id   AF-A0A2E7Q2J2-F1
#
_cell.length_a   1.000
_cell.length_b   1.000
_cell.length_c   1.000
_cell.angle_alpha   90.00
_cell.angle_beta   90.00
_cell.angle_gamma   90.00
#
_symmetry.space_group_name_H-M   'P 1'
#
loop_
_entity.id
_entity.type
_entity.pdbx_description
1 polymer ?
#
loop_
_entity_poly.entity_id
_entity_poly.type
_entity_poly.pdbx_seq_one_letter_code
_entity_poly.pdbx_strand_id
1 'polypeptide(L)'
;MPISDVFPEIAIIVAAVLALLFAVFAPRRLQAGAALVALAGIAIAIVLILAQLGETRFTFSNTWALDGASLWARLMILLGAAFCILLSPGWFRTDPRHGEYYTILLLATLGAMTMAGAGDLLQLTIAVLLSSVTGYTLAAWHRDWALSVEAGMKYFLMGALSNALLITGVTLMLGLLGSTAYAEIKTTLALGTGLSPLLFVGFALTITGVAFKLGAVPAHAWLPDVAEGAPVPSAAFLTVVPKIGAAIALARLVQLVPPEMLGLRPLIAVLAAAT
;
A
#
# COMPACT_ATOMS: atom_id res chain seq x y z
N MET A 1 -2.71 -24.37 -8.79
CA MET A 1 -2.47 -23.03 -8.22
C MET A 1 -3.60 -22.72 -7.25
N PRO A 2 -3.32 -22.45 -5.96
CA PRO A 2 -4.37 -22.21 -4.98
C PRO A 2 -4.88 -20.77 -5.12
N ILE A 3 -5.74 -20.53 -6.12
CA ILE A 3 -6.35 -19.21 -6.38
C ILE A 3 -7.16 -18.73 -5.16
N SER A 4 -7.61 -19.66 -4.31
CA SER A 4 -8.25 -19.40 -3.02
C SER A 4 -7.48 -18.43 -2.12
N ASP A 5 -6.14 -18.42 -2.23
CA ASP A 5 -5.22 -17.67 -1.38
C ASP A 5 -5.28 -16.15 -1.61
N VAL A 6 -5.86 -15.75 -2.74
CA VAL A 6 -6.03 -14.35 -3.15
C VAL A 6 -7.52 -13.98 -3.31
N PHE A 7 -8.44 -14.82 -2.83
CA PHE A 7 -9.86 -14.50 -2.82
C PHE A 7 -10.22 -13.19 -2.10
N PRO A 8 -9.59 -12.81 -0.97
CA PRO A 8 -9.84 -11.50 -0.36
C PRO A 8 -9.53 -10.34 -1.30
N GLU A 9 -8.41 -10.39 -1.99
CA GLU A 9 -7.97 -9.37 -2.94
C GLU A 9 -8.87 -9.33 -4.17
N ILE A 10 -9.28 -10.50 -4.69
CA ILE A 10 -10.26 -10.60 -5.78
C ILE A 10 -11.60 -10.01 -5.35
N ALA A 11 -12.07 -10.26 -4.12
CA ALA A 11 -13.31 -9.68 -3.62
C ALA A 11 -13.26 -8.15 -3.61
N ILE A 12 -12.12 -7.55 -3.21
CA ILE A 12 -11.93 -6.09 -3.26
C ILE A 12 -11.88 -5.57 -4.70
N ILE A 13 -11.21 -6.27 -5.63
CA ILE A 13 -11.19 -5.90 -7.06
C ILE A 13 -12.60 -5.93 -7.64
N VAL A 14 -13.34 -7.01 -7.40
CA VAL A 14 -14.72 -7.16 -7.88
C VAL A 14 -15.61 -6.08 -7.27
N ALA A 15 -15.47 -5.78 -5.97
CA ALA A 15 -16.20 -4.70 -5.33
C ALA A 15 -15.86 -3.32 -5.92
N ALA A 16 -14.59 -3.06 -6.26
CA ALA A 16 -14.19 -1.82 -6.91
C ALA A 16 -14.82 -1.69 -8.31
N VAL A 17 -14.80 -2.76 -9.10
CA VAL A 17 -15.46 -2.79 -10.42
C VAL A 17 -16.97 -2.59 -10.29
N LEU A 18 -17.62 -3.28 -9.35
CA LEU A 18 -19.05 -3.14 -9.12
C LEU A 18 -19.42 -1.73 -8.62
N ALA A 19 -18.61 -1.14 -7.74
CA ALA A 19 -18.80 0.24 -7.28
C ALA A 19 -18.64 1.24 -8.44
N LEU A 20 -17.69 1.01 -9.35
CA LEU A 20 -17.50 1.84 -10.54
C LEU A 20 -18.67 1.72 -11.51
N LEU A 21 -19.09 0.49 -11.85
CA LEU A 21 -20.24 0.26 -12.73
C LEU A 21 -21.51 0.85 -12.12
N PHE A 22 -21.69 0.70 -10.81
CA PHE A 22 -22.79 1.34 -10.10
C PHE A 22 -22.70 2.86 -10.19
N ALA A 23 -21.52 3.46 -9.97
CA ALA A 23 -21.34 4.90 -10.08
C ALA A 23 -21.63 5.44 -11.49
N VAL A 24 -21.25 4.70 -12.54
CA VAL A 24 -21.46 5.09 -13.95
C VAL A 24 -22.93 4.98 -14.36
N PHE A 25 -23.61 3.89 -13.98
CA PHE A 25 -24.97 3.60 -14.47
C PHE A 25 -26.10 4.04 -13.52
N ALA A 26 -25.82 4.22 -12.22
CA ALA A 26 -26.86 4.59 -11.26
C ALA A 26 -27.18 6.10 -11.31
N PRO A 27 -28.47 6.48 -11.19
CA PRO A 27 -28.86 7.88 -11.12
C PRO A 27 -28.24 8.56 -9.88
N ARG A 28 -27.94 9.86 -9.98
CA ARG A 28 -27.25 10.65 -8.93
C ARG A 28 -27.83 10.48 -7.52
N ARG A 29 -29.16 10.33 -7.41
CA ARG A 29 -29.86 10.11 -6.13
C ARG A 29 -29.50 8.81 -5.41
N LEU A 30 -28.98 7.80 -6.12
CA LEU A 30 -28.63 6.49 -5.58
C LEU A 30 -27.12 6.32 -5.36
N GLN A 31 -26.29 7.33 -5.64
CA GLN A 31 -24.83 7.23 -5.59
C GLN A 31 -24.29 6.85 -4.19
N ALA A 32 -25.03 7.16 -3.12
CA ALA A 32 -24.72 6.68 -1.77
C ALA A 32 -24.72 5.13 -1.67
N GLY A 33 -25.42 4.42 -2.56
CA GLY A 33 -25.41 2.96 -2.65
C GLY A 33 -24.05 2.38 -3.04
N ALA A 34 -23.17 3.15 -3.68
CA ALA A 34 -21.80 2.71 -3.95
C ALA A 34 -21.01 2.43 -2.66
N ALA A 35 -21.31 3.16 -1.58
CA ALA A 35 -20.75 2.91 -0.26
C ALA A 35 -21.14 1.51 0.26
N LEU A 36 -22.40 1.11 0.06
CA LEU A 36 -22.89 -0.20 0.47
C LEU A 36 -22.22 -1.32 -0.32
N VAL A 37 -22.03 -1.14 -1.64
CA VAL A 37 -21.28 -2.08 -2.48
C VAL A 37 -19.85 -2.25 -1.97
N ALA A 38 -19.19 -1.14 -1.64
CA ALA A 38 -17.83 -1.16 -1.11
C ALA A 38 -17.75 -1.84 0.28
N LEU A 39 -18.67 -1.53 1.18
CA LEU A 39 -18.75 -2.17 2.50
C LEU A 39 -19.05 -3.67 2.40
N ALA A 40 -19.94 -4.08 1.48
CA ALA A 40 -20.23 -5.49 1.24
C ALA A 40 -18.98 -6.23 0.74
N GLY A 41 -18.22 -5.63 -0.20
CA GLY A 41 -16.95 -6.15 -0.68
C GLY A 41 -15.92 -6.34 0.45
N ILE A 42 -15.78 -5.33 1.31
CA ILE A 42 -14.90 -5.41 2.48
C ILE A 42 -15.36 -6.49 3.47
N ALA A 43 -16.66 -6.58 3.75
CA ALA A 43 -17.19 -7.61 4.65
C ALA A 43 -16.91 -9.03 4.13
N ILE A 44 -17.10 -9.25 2.82
CA ILE A 44 -16.75 -10.53 2.17
C ILE A 44 -15.25 -10.80 2.31
N ALA A 45 -14.39 -9.82 2.01
CA ALA A 45 -12.94 -9.98 2.13
C ALA A 45 -12.51 -10.29 3.57
N ILE A 46 -13.12 -9.66 4.59
CA ILE A 46 -12.86 -9.96 6.00
C ILE A 46 -13.21 -11.41 6.31
N VAL A 47 -14.40 -11.88 5.92
CA VAL A 47 -14.82 -13.28 6.16
C VAL A 47 -13.84 -14.26 5.49
N LEU A 48 -13.40 -13.97 4.27
CA LEU A 48 -12.43 -14.80 3.54
C LEU A 48 -11.05 -14.81 4.21
N ILE A 49 -10.62 -13.71 4.82
CA ILE A 49 -9.36 -13.67 5.60
C ILE A 49 -9.50 -14.44 6.91
N LEU A 50 -10.64 -14.31 7.60
CA LEU A 50 -10.90 -15.06 8.83
C LEU A 50 -10.86 -16.57 8.59
N ALA A 51 -11.32 -17.03 7.42
CA ALA A 51 -11.24 -18.43 7.01
C ALA A 51 -9.81 -18.93 6.73
N GLN A 52 -8.84 -18.01 6.53
CA GLN A 52 -7.43 -18.33 6.28
C GLN A 52 -6.57 -18.21 7.56
N LEU A 53 -7.17 -17.83 8.70
CA LEU A 53 -6.43 -17.70 9.96
C LEU A 53 -5.85 -19.05 10.40
N GLY A 54 -4.60 -19.03 10.85
CA GLY A 54 -3.87 -20.22 11.28
C GLY A 54 -3.10 -20.92 10.17
N GLU A 55 -3.31 -20.54 8.91
CA GLU A 55 -2.49 -21.03 7.80
C GLU A 55 -1.21 -20.19 7.66
N THR A 56 -0.08 -20.87 7.45
CA THR A 56 1.19 -20.23 7.12
C THR A 56 1.78 -20.86 5.87
N ARG A 57 1.81 -20.12 4.77
CA ARG A 57 2.44 -20.55 3.52
C ARG A 57 2.88 -19.38 2.66
N PHE A 58 3.85 -19.65 1.80
CA PHE A 58 4.14 -18.83 0.64
C PHE A 58 3.50 -19.48 -0.58
N THR A 59 2.91 -18.67 -1.47
CA THR A 59 2.21 -19.14 -2.66
C THR A 59 2.62 -18.32 -3.88
N PHE A 60 2.21 -18.76 -5.08
CA PHE A 60 2.64 -18.20 -6.37
C PHE A 60 4.17 -18.06 -6.50
N SER A 61 4.91 -19.15 -6.30
CA SER A 61 6.39 -19.15 -6.37
C SER A 61 7.04 -18.18 -5.38
N ASN A 62 6.52 -18.14 -4.15
CA ASN A 62 6.97 -17.27 -3.06
C ASN A 62 6.76 -15.76 -3.22
N THR A 63 6.00 -15.32 -4.23
CA THR A 63 5.67 -13.89 -4.37
C THR A 63 4.63 -13.43 -3.35
N TRP A 64 3.73 -14.32 -2.94
CA TRP A 64 2.65 -14.00 -2.00
C TRP A 64 2.86 -14.68 -0.65
N ALA A 65 2.93 -13.87 0.41
CA ALA A 65 3.02 -14.34 1.78
C ALA A 65 1.62 -14.44 2.41
N LEU A 66 1.26 -15.63 2.88
CA LEU A 66 0.16 -15.89 3.79
C LEU A 66 0.75 -16.30 5.13
N ASP A 67 0.97 -15.33 5.99
CA ASP A 67 1.41 -15.53 7.37
C ASP A 67 0.60 -14.63 8.33
N GLY A 68 0.74 -14.88 9.63
CA GLY A 68 -0.02 -14.12 10.64
C GLY A 68 0.15 -12.60 10.51
N ALA A 69 1.37 -12.12 10.20
CA ALA A 69 1.63 -10.70 10.04
C ALA A 69 0.85 -10.11 8.86
N SER A 70 0.85 -10.78 7.70
CA SER A 70 0.08 -10.35 6.53
C SER A 70 -1.43 -10.39 6.77
N LEU A 71 -1.95 -11.46 7.40
CA LEU A 71 -3.39 -11.62 7.64
C LEU A 71 -3.93 -10.56 8.61
N TRP A 72 -3.24 -10.34 9.73
CA TRP A 72 -3.63 -9.30 10.69
C TRP A 72 -3.52 -7.89 10.09
N ALA A 73 -2.47 -7.62 9.31
CA ALA A 73 -2.33 -6.35 8.61
C ALA A 73 -3.47 -6.10 7.61
N ARG A 74 -3.85 -7.12 6.82
CA ARG A 74 -4.99 -7.02 5.89
C ARG A 74 -6.31 -6.76 6.63
N LEU A 75 -6.55 -7.42 7.76
CA LEU A 75 -7.72 -7.12 8.60
C LEU A 75 -7.73 -5.68 9.08
N MET A 76 -6.62 -5.17 9.61
CA MET A 76 -6.53 -3.77 10.06
C MET A 76 -6.72 -2.78 8.91
N ILE A 77 -6.17 -3.08 7.72
CA ILE A 77 -6.33 -2.29 6.50
C ILE A 77 -7.80 -2.23 6.09
N LEU A 78 -8.49 -3.38 6.05
CA LEU A 78 -9.90 -3.46 5.68
C LEU A 78 -10.81 -2.76 6.69
N LEU A 79 -10.54 -2.88 7.98
CA LEU A 79 -11.28 -2.15 9.02
C LEU A 79 -11.07 -0.65 8.91
N GLY A 80 -9.84 -0.20 8.68
CA GLY A 80 -9.53 1.22 8.45
C GLY A 80 -10.21 1.77 7.19
N ALA A 81 -10.22 1.00 6.10
CA ALA A 81 -10.93 1.35 4.88
C ALA A 81 -12.45 1.44 5.10
N ALA A 82 -13.05 0.46 5.79
CA ALA A 82 -14.47 0.46 6.14
C ALA A 82 -14.84 1.70 6.98
N PHE A 83 -14.01 2.06 7.96
CA PHE A 83 -14.20 3.27 8.76
C PHE A 83 -14.21 4.53 7.88
N CYS A 84 -13.27 4.66 6.94
CA CYS A 84 -13.22 5.80 6.03
C CYS A 84 -14.45 5.85 5.09
N ILE A 85 -14.95 4.69 4.64
CA ILE A 85 -16.19 4.58 3.85
C ILE A 85 -17.42 4.99 4.64
N LEU A 86 -17.46 4.74 5.96
CA LEU A 86 -18.57 5.16 6.81
C LEU A 86 -18.56 6.68 7.05
N LEU A 87 -17.39 7.32 7.02
CA LEU A 87 -17.25 8.78 7.17
C LEU A 87 -17.58 9.55 5.88
N SER A 88 -17.47 8.94 4.72
CA SER A 88 -17.54 9.62 3.42
C SER A 88 -18.92 10.13 2.96
N PRO A 89 -20.07 9.50 3.26
CA PRO A 89 -21.36 9.93 2.71
C PRO A 89 -21.74 11.37 3.07
N GLY A 90 -21.42 11.82 4.29
CA GLY A 90 -21.69 13.19 4.73
C GLY A 90 -20.83 14.22 3.99
N TRP A 91 -19.56 13.89 3.76
CA TRP A 91 -18.58 14.79 3.14
C TRP A 91 -18.80 15.02 1.66
N PHE A 92 -19.33 14.02 0.96
CA PHE A 92 -19.45 14.04 -0.50
C PHE A 92 -20.90 14.05 -0.98
N ARG A 93 -21.88 14.32 -0.10
CA ARG A 93 -23.31 14.33 -0.43
C ARG A 93 -23.65 15.24 -1.62
N THR A 94 -22.90 16.34 -1.78
CA THR A 94 -23.06 17.32 -2.86
C THR A 94 -22.13 17.07 -4.05
N ASP A 95 -21.18 16.13 -3.96
CA ASP A 95 -20.26 15.81 -5.05
C ASP A 95 -20.92 14.82 -6.03
N PRO A 96 -21.13 15.17 -7.31
CA PRO A 96 -21.71 14.26 -8.29
C PRO A 96 -20.84 13.01 -8.57
N ARG A 97 -19.55 13.03 -8.20
CA ARG A 97 -18.58 11.95 -8.39
C ARG A 97 -18.49 11.02 -7.19
N HIS A 98 -19.38 11.16 -6.21
CA HIS A 98 -19.32 10.43 -4.94
C HIS A 98 -19.19 8.90 -5.09
N GLY A 99 -19.80 8.29 -6.13
CA GLY A 99 -19.67 6.85 -6.37
C GLY A 99 -18.26 6.42 -6.79
N GLU A 100 -17.57 7.24 -7.60
CA GLU A 100 -16.21 6.96 -8.09
C GLU A 100 -15.20 6.96 -6.94
N TYR A 101 -15.45 7.75 -5.88
CA TYR A 101 -14.60 7.83 -4.68
C TYR A 101 -14.33 6.46 -4.07
N TYR A 102 -15.40 5.66 -3.91
CA TYR A 102 -15.33 4.34 -3.31
C TYR A 102 -14.50 3.37 -4.13
N THR A 103 -14.54 3.49 -5.47
CA THR A 103 -13.71 2.69 -6.37
C THR A 103 -12.23 2.97 -6.12
N ILE A 104 -11.85 4.25 -6.12
CA ILE A 104 -10.45 4.66 -5.89
C ILE A 104 -9.98 4.25 -4.50
N LEU A 105 -10.83 4.38 -3.47
CA LEU A 105 -10.52 3.97 -2.11
C LEU A 105 -10.31 2.45 -1.99
N LEU A 106 -11.14 1.63 -2.65
CA LEU A 106 -10.97 0.18 -2.68
C LEU A 106 -9.68 -0.24 -3.41
N LEU A 107 -9.34 0.41 -4.53
CA LEU A 107 -8.07 0.17 -5.22
C LEU A 107 -6.86 0.59 -4.36
N ALA A 108 -6.97 1.69 -3.61
CA ALA A 108 -5.94 2.09 -2.65
C ALA A 108 -5.78 1.06 -1.53
N THR A 109 -6.89 0.51 -1.06
CA THR A 109 -6.95 -0.55 -0.04
C THR A 109 -6.28 -1.83 -0.56
N LEU A 110 -6.55 -2.22 -1.81
CA LEU A 110 -5.90 -3.34 -2.47
C LEU A 110 -4.38 -3.17 -2.56
N GLY A 111 -3.91 -1.96 -2.89
CA GLY A 111 -2.48 -1.63 -2.86
C GLY A 111 -1.87 -1.87 -1.47
N ALA A 112 -2.55 -1.42 -0.41
CA ALA A 112 -2.11 -1.63 0.96
C ALA A 112 -2.10 -3.11 1.38
N MET A 113 -3.12 -3.89 1.02
CA MET A 113 -3.19 -5.33 1.28
C MET A 113 -2.04 -6.08 0.59
N THR A 114 -1.80 -5.74 -0.69
CA THR A 114 -0.74 -6.33 -1.50
C THR A 114 0.65 -6.02 -0.92
N MET A 115 0.86 -4.81 -0.36
CA MET A 115 2.11 -4.46 0.32
C MET A 115 2.37 -5.37 1.54
N ALA A 116 1.36 -5.63 2.35
CA ALA A 116 1.48 -6.50 3.53
C ALA A 116 1.80 -7.97 3.16
N GLY A 117 1.30 -8.42 2.00
CA GLY A 117 1.51 -9.76 1.45
C GLY A 117 2.73 -9.92 0.55
N ALA A 118 3.57 -8.89 0.36
CA ALA A 118 4.70 -8.95 -0.56
C ALA A 118 5.79 -9.93 -0.10
N GLY A 119 6.06 -10.94 -0.92
CA GLY A 119 7.20 -11.87 -0.83
C GLY A 119 8.22 -11.69 -1.96
N ASP A 120 8.06 -10.65 -2.77
CA ASP A 120 8.91 -10.34 -3.91
C ASP A 120 9.04 -8.81 -4.09
N LEU A 121 10.23 -8.33 -4.52
CA LEU A 121 10.52 -6.91 -4.69
C LEU A 121 9.68 -6.24 -5.78
N LEU A 122 9.38 -6.93 -6.87
CA LEU A 122 8.54 -6.40 -7.95
C LEU A 122 7.07 -6.35 -7.50
N GLN A 123 6.61 -7.36 -6.76
CA GLN A 123 5.28 -7.31 -6.15
C GLN A 123 5.14 -6.15 -5.17
N LEU A 124 6.15 -5.94 -4.30
CA LEU A 124 6.20 -4.77 -3.42
C LEU A 124 6.11 -3.47 -4.23
N THR A 125 6.88 -3.37 -5.32
CA THR A 125 6.90 -2.19 -6.19
C THR A 125 5.52 -1.91 -6.78
N ILE A 126 4.85 -2.92 -7.34
CA ILE A 126 3.50 -2.79 -7.90
C ILE A 126 2.50 -2.37 -6.83
N ALA A 127 2.58 -2.95 -5.62
CA ALA A 127 1.70 -2.62 -4.51
C ALA A 127 1.85 -1.17 -4.05
N VAL A 128 3.09 -0.69 -3.94
CA VAL A 128 3.42 0.71 -3.62
C VAL A 128 2.89 1.64 -4.71
N LEU A 129 3.11 1.32 -5.99
CA LEU A 129 2.66 2.12 -7.13
C LEU A 129 1.13 2.20 -7.20
N LEU A 130 0.42 1.08 -7.02
CA LEU A 130 -1.04 1.05 -7.01
C LEU A 130 -1.57 1.96 -5.89
N SER A 131 -1.08 1.77 -4.66
CA SER A 131 -1.45 2.62 -3.51
C SER A 131 -1.12 4.10 -3.76
N SER A 132 -0.04 4.39 -4.48
CA SER A 132 0.42 5.75 -4.80
C SER A 132 -0.52 6.45 -5.77
N VAL A 133 -0.77 5.85 -6.93
CA VAL A 133 -1.60 6.46 -7.98
C VAL A 133 -3.00 6.75 -7.43
N THR A 134 -3.60 5.80 -6.73
CA THR A 134 -4.92 6.01 -6.09
C THR A 134 -4.87 7.04 -4.99
N GLY A 135 -3.77 7.07 -4.21
CA GLY A 135 -3.62 8.01 -3.11
C GLY A 135 -3.51 9.46 -3.57
N TYR A 136 -2.82 9.71 -4.68
CA TYR A 136 -2.74 11.04 -5.29
C TYR A 136 -4.12 11.55 -5.69
N THR A 137 -4.94 10.69 -6.29
CA THR A 137 -6.32 11.01 -6.66
C THR A 137 -7.19 11.29 -5.43
N LEU A 138 -7.04 10.52 -4.34
CA LEU A 138 -7.78 10.74 -3.10
C LEU A 138 -7.41 12.05 -2.40
N ALA A 139 -6.13 12.45 -2.45
CA ALA A 139 -5.65 13.71 -1.89
C ALA A 139 -6.17 14.93 -2.69
N ALA A 140 -6.17 14.82 -4.02
CA ALA A 140 -6.60 15.87 -4.95
C ALA A 140 -8.10 15.84 -5.29
N TRP A 141 -8.94 15.17 -4.50
CA TRP A 141 -10.32 14.84 -4.90
C TRP A 141 -11.17 16.09 -5.21
N HIS A 142 -11.07 17.11 -4.36
CA HIS A 142 -11.77 18.38 -4.54
C HIS A 142 -10.96 19.32 -5.45
N ARG A 143 -11.03 19.06 -6.76
CA ARG A 143 -10.34 19.86 -7.79
C ARG A 143 -10.64 21.37 -7.77
N ASP A 144 -11.79 21.77 -7.22
CA ASP A 144 -12.20 23.18 -7.15
C ASP A 144 -11.68 23.85 -5.87
N TRP A 145 -11.07 23.08 -4.96
CA TRP A 145 -10.46 23.58 -3.74
C TRP A 145 -8.94 23.63 -3.89
N ALA A 146 -8.39 24.85 -3.96
CA ALA A 146 -6.96 25.09 -4.18
C ALA A 146 -6.05 24.30 -3.21
N LEU A 147 -6.44 24.22 -1.93
CA LEU A 147 -5.67 23.49 -0.91
C LEU A 147 -5.61 21.97 -1.20
N SER A 148 -6.71 21.38 -1.66
CA SER A 148 -6.75 19.96 -2.04
C SER A 148 -5.89 19.67 -3.28
N VAL A 149 -5.91 20.58 -4.26
CA VAL A 149 -5.08 20.47 -5.46
C VAL A 149 -3.59 20.61 -5.12
N GLU A 150 -3.23 21.58 -4.28
CA GLU A 150 -1.85 21.78 -3.84
C GLU A 150 -1.33 20.56 -3.06
N ALA A 151 -2.11 20.07 -2.09
CA ALA A 151 -1.78 18.88 -1.30
C ALA A 151 -1.59 17.65 -2.20
N GLY A 152 -2.51 17.43 -3.14
CA GLY A 152 -2.41 16.36 -4.13
C GLY A 152 -1.17 16.46 -5.03
N MET A 153 -0.84 17.67 -5.49
CA MET A 153 0.34 17.92 -6.31
C MET A 153 1.64 17.65 -5.55
N LYS A 154 1.75 18.15 -4.31
CA LYS A 154 2.92 17.90 -3.45
C LYS A 154 3.06 16.41 -3.13
N TYR A 155 1.95 15.73 -2.84
CA TYR A 155 1.95 14.29 -2.61
C TYR A 155 2.40 13.51 -3.85
N PHE A 156 1.90 13.88 -5.02
CA PHE A 156 2.31 13.29 -6.30
C PHE A 156 3.80 13.50 -6.59
N LEU A 157 4.33 14.72 -6.47
CA LEU A 157 5.73 15.02 -6.77
C LEU A 157 6.69 14.26 -5.84
N MET A 158 6.43 14.30 -4.53
CA MET A 158 7.24 13.58 -3.54
C MET A 158 7.15 12.06 -3.74
N GLY A 159 5.95 11.57 -4.07
CA GLY A 159 5.73 10.16 -4.33
C GLY A 159 6.33 9.68 -5.63
N ALA A 160 6.28 10.48 -6.71
CA ALA A 160 6.92 10.17 -7.98
C ALA A 160 8.44 10.03 -7.82
N LEU A 161 9.07 10.96 -7.10
CA LEU A 161 10.49 10.87 -6.74
C LEU A 161 10.78 9.60 -5.92
N SER A 162 10.01 9.36 -4.86
CA SER A 162 10.23 8.20 -3.98
C SER A 162 10.01 6.86 -4.70
N ASN A 163 9.02 6.78 -5.60
CA ASN A 163 8.75 5.60 -6.42
C ASN A 163 9.86 5.38 -7.47
N ALA A 164 10.43 6.45 -8.06
CA ALA A 164 11.57 6.33 -8.96
C ALA A 164 12.81 5.80 -8.23
N LEU A 165 13.06 6.26 -7.00
CA LEU A 165 14.12 5.73 -6.15
C LEU A 165 13.86 4.25 -5.77
N LEU A 166 12.63 3.89 -5.41
CA LEU A 166 12.23 2.50 -5.16
C LEU A 166 12.56 1.58 -6.33
N ILE A 167 12.11 1.93 -7.53
CA ILE A 167 12.33 1.14 -8.75
C ILE A 167 13.83 1.05 -9.05
N THR A 168 14.57 2.15 -8.88
CA THR A 168 16.02 2.15 -9.05
C THR A 168 16.70 1.20 -8.05
N GLY A 169 16.30 1.24 -6.78
CA GLY A 169 16.81 0.34 -5.75
C GLY A 169 16.55 -1.13 -6.06
N VAL A 170 15.31 -1.46 -6.44
CA VAL A 170 14.92 -2.82 -6.85
C VAL A 170 15.71 -3.27 -8.09
N THR A 171 15.92 -2.39 -9.06
CA THR A 171 16.69 -2.71 -10.27
C THR A 171 18.16 -2.99 -9.94
N LEU A 172 18.78 -2.20 -9.06
CA LEU A 172 20.15 -2.46 -8.59
C LEU A 172 20.26 -3.79 -7.85
N MET A 173 19.30 -4.07 -6.96
CA MET A 173 19.25 -5.34 -6.21
C MET A 173 19.08 -6.53 -7.16
N LEU A 174 18.18 -6.43 -8.15
CA LEU A 174 18.00 -7.46 -9.17
C LEU A 174 19.29 -7.69 -9.97
N GLY A 175 19.96 -6.62 -10.40
CA GLY A 175 21.21 -6.73 -11.15
C GLY A 175 22.37 -7.37 -10.36
N LEU A 176 22.40 -7.18 -9.04
CA LEU A 176 23.45 -7.73 -8.17
C LEU A 176 23.15 -9.12 -7.64
N LEU A 177 21.88 -9.42 -7.36
CA LEU A 177 21.45 -10.67 -6.70
C LEU A 177 20.85 -11.68 -7.69
N GLY A 178 20.49 -11.25 -8.90
CA GLY A 178 19.91 -12.10 -9.94
C GLY A 178 18.44 -12.48 -9.73
N SER A 179 17.80 -11.99 -8.66
CA SER A 179 16.41 -12.32 -8.32
C SER A 179 15.69 -11.20 -7.59
N THR A 180 14.36 -11.15 -7.72
CA THR A 180 13.47 -10.28 -6.93
C THR A 180 12.80 -11.01 -5.77
N ALA A 181 12.85 -12.34 -5.76
CA ALA A 181 12.14 -13.16 -4.77
C ALA A 181 12.83 -13.07 -3.41
N TYR A 182 12.06 -12.80 -2.35
CA TYR A 182 12.62 -12.61 -1.00
C TYR A 182 13.34 -13.86 -0.50
N ALA A 183 12.82 -15.05 -0.83
CA ALA A 183 13.44 -16.32 -0.47
C ALA A 183 14.85 -16.46 -1.07
N GLU A 184 14.99 -16.19 -2.37
CA GLU A 184 16.26 -16.29 -3.09
C GLU A 184 17.26 -15.23 -2.62
N ILE A 185 16.80 -13.96 -2.49
CA ILE A 185 17.61 -12.87 -1.93
C ILE A 185 18.16 -13.26 -0.56
N LYS A 186 17.30 -13.77 0.34
CA LYS A 186 17.72 -14.19 1.68
C LYS A 186 18.78 -15.30 1.62
N THR A 187 18.65 -16.28 0.72
CA THR A 187 19.66 -17.34 0.55
C THR A 187 20.98 -16.82 -0.01
N THR A 188 20.95 -15.96 -1.03
CA THR A 188 22.13 -15.35 -1.66
C THR A 188 22.92 -14.51 -0.63
N LEU A 189 22.21 -13.72 0.18
CA LEU A 189 22.83 -12.90 1.21
C LEU A 189 23.39 -13.74 2.36
N ALA A 190 22.71 -14.81 2.78
CA ALA A 190 23.22 -15.71 3.82
C ALA A 190 24.54 -16.39 3.43
N LEU A 191 24.78 -16.60 2.13
CA LEU A 191 26.05 -17.13 1.61
C LEU A 191 27.16 -16.07 1.49
N GLY A 192 26.90 -14.81 1.84
CA GLY A 192 27.86 -13.71 1.71
C GLY A 192 28.09 -13.23 0.28
N THR A 193 27.35 -13.76 -0.69
CA THR A 193 27.49 -13.40 -2.10
C THR A 193 26.83 -12.04 -2.39
N GLY A 194 27.49 -11.22 -3.22
CA GLY A 194 26.93 -9.93 -3.66
C GLY A 194 26.99 -8.79 -2.63
N LEU A 195 27.60 -9.00 -1.46
CA LEU A 195 27.81 -7.93 -0.48
C LEU A 195 28.71 -6.84 -1.06
N SER A 196 28.14 -5.65 -1.27
CA SER A 196 28.85 -4.51 -1.82
C SER A 196 28.22 -3.20 -1.30
N PRO A 197 28.97 -2.08 -1.31
CA PRO A 197 28.39 -0.77 -1.04
C PRO A 197 27.21 -0.44 -1.98
N LEU A 198 27.25 -0.92 -3.22
CA LEU A 198 26.17 -0.72 -4.19
C LEU A 198 24.88 -1.47 -3.81
N LEU A 199 25.00 -2.67 -3.24
CA LEU A 199 23.85 -3.40 -2.71
C LEU A 199 23.20 -2.62 -1.56
N PHE A 200 24.00 -2.03 -0.66
CA PHE A 200 23.49 -1.18 0.42
C PHE A 200 22.71 0.03 -0.14
N VAL A 201 23.24 0.67 -1.19
CA VAL A 201 22.51 1.74 -1.91
C VAL A 201 21.19 1.20 -2.48
N GLY A 202 21.18 0.02 -3.08
CA GLY A 202 19.95 -0.64 -3.58
C GLY A 202 18.88 -0.79 -2.50
N PHE A 203 19.26 -1.28 -1.31
CA PHE A 203 18.35 -1.37 -0.16
C PHE A 203 17.90 0.01 0.34
N ALA A 204 18.81 0.99 0.48
CA ALA A 204 18.48 2.33 0.95
C ALA A 204 17.48 3.04 0.02
N LEU A 205 17.66 2.91 -1.30
CA LEU A 205 16.74 3.44 -2.30
C LEU A 205 15.38 2.74 -2.25
N THR A 206 15.37 1.41 -2.10
CA THR A 206 14.13 0.62 -1.92
C THR A 206 13.38 1.04 -0.65
N ILE A 207 14.09 1.18 0.47
CA ILE A 207 13.53 1.62 1.75
C ILE A 207 12.95 3.04 1.64
N THR A 208 13.53 3.92 0.81
CA THR A 208 13.01 5.28 0.62
C THR A 208 11.57 5.27 0.07
N GLY A 209 11.25 4.36 -0.87
CA GLY A 209 9.87 4.19 -1.36
C GLY A 209 8.91 3.68 -0.28
N VAL A 210 9.37 2.78 0.57
CA VAL A 210 8.57 2.27 1.70
C VAL A 210 8.41 3.34 2.79
N ALA A 211 9.45 4.13 3.06
CA ALA A 211 9.43 5.24 4.00
C ALA A 211 8.44 6.32 3.55
N PHE A 212 8.34 6.61 2.25
CA PHE A 212 7.31 7.48 1.70
C PHE A 212 5.90 7.02 2.06
N LYS A 213 5.63 5.71 1.94
CA LYS A 213 4.34 5.12 2.34
C LYS A 213 4.08 5.14 3.83
N LEU A 214 5.13 5.04 4.64
CA LEU A 214 5.05 5.22 6.09
C LEU A 214 4.84 6.68 6.50
N GLY A 215 5.12 7.65 5.61
CA GLY A 215 5.27 9.04 6.00
C GLY A 215 6.45 9.25 6.95
N ALA A 216 7.52 8.47 6.77
CA ALA A 216 8.74 8.49 7.59
C ALA A 216 9.84 9.35 6.95
N VAL A 217 10.80 9.80 7.75
CA VAL A 217 12.01 10.47 7.25
C VAL A 217 12.74 9.57 6.23
N PRO A 218 13.31 10.11 5.14
CA PRO A 218 13.28 11.51 4.69
C PRO A 218 12.06 11.89 3.83
N ALA A 219 11.11 10.98 3.62
CA ALA A 219 10.01 11.13 2.68
C ALA A 219 8.65 11.48 3.35
N HIS A 220 8.66 12.23 4.45
CA HIS A 220 7.49 12.56 5.28
C HIS A 220 6.84 13.91 4.94
N ALA A 221 7.52 14.79 4.19
CA ALA A 221 7.11 16.19 4.01
C ALA A 221 5.72 16.38 3.37
N TRP A 222 5.18 15.36 2.69
CA TRP A 222 3.83 15.38 2.13
C TRP A 222 2.71 15.27 3.18
N LEU A 223 3.02 14.69 4.36
CA LEU A 223 2.02 14.24 5.32
C LEU A 223 1.19 15.40 5.93
N PRO A 224 1.78 16.52 6.38
CA PRO A 224 1.01 17.64 6.94
C PRO A 224 0.06 18.26 5.90
N ASP A 225 0.57 18.51 4.69
CA ASP A 225 -0.19 19.14 3.62
C ASP A 225 -1.37 18.26 3.16
N VAL A 226 -1.19 16.94 3.08
CA VAL A 226 -2.29 16.01 2.76
C VAL A 226 -3.29 15.88 3.90
N ALA A 227 -2.83 15.90 5.16
CA ALA A 227 -3.72 15.87 6.32
C ALA A 227 -4.62 17.12 6.37
N GLU A 228 -4.10 18.28 5.96
CA GLU A 228 -4.84 19.54 5.92
C GLU A 228 -5.70 19.69 4.67
N GLY A 229 -5.15 19.38 3.50
CA GLY A 229 -5.76 19.71 2.20
C GLY A 229 -6.69 18.65 1.61
N ALA A 230 -6.55 17.37 2.00
CA ALA A 230 -7.43 16.32 1.48
C ALA A 230 -8.81 16.33 2.17
N PRO A 231 -9.88 15.82 1.52
CA PRO A 231 -11.14 15.56 2.22
C PRO A 231 -10.90 14.69 3.45
N VAL A 232 -11.58 14.95 4.56
CA VAL A 232 -11.35 14.24 5.84
C VAL A 232 -11.33 12.72 5.72
N PRO A 233 -12.27 12.06 4.99
CA PRO A 233 -12.21 10.61 4.80
C PRO A 233 -10.93 10.15 4.06
N SER A 234 -10.47 10.90 3.07
CA SER A 234 -9.21 10.64 2.35
C SER A 234 -8.00 10.88 3.24
N ALA A 235 -7.96 11.99 3.99
CA ALA A 235 -6.88 12.30 4.92
C ALA A 235 -6.73 11.19 5.98
N ALA A 236 -7.85 10.77 6.59
CA ALA A 236 -7.88 9.67 7.55
C ALA A 236 -7.35 8.36 6.93
N PHE A 237 -7.78 8.03 5.72
CA PHE A 237 -7.30 6.85 5.01
C PHE A 237 -5.78 6.92 4.74
N LEU A 238 -5.32 7.99 4.10
CA LEU A 238 -3.93 8.14 3.63
C LEU A 238 -2.92 8.22 4.78
N THR A 239 -3.32 8.78 5.92
CA THR A 239 -2.45 8.94 7.10
C THR A 239 -2.36 7.68 7.96
N VAL A 240 -3.23 6.67 7.74
CA VAL A 240 -3.31 5.46 8.58
C VAL A 240 -3.16 4.17 7.75
N VAL A 241 -4.01 3.94 6.76
CA VAL A 241 -4.20 2.62 6.15
C VAL A 241 -2.96 2.14 5.37
N PRO A 242 -2.38 2.93 4.43
CA PRO A 242 -1.17 2.50 3.72
C PRO A 242 0.03 2.22 4.61
N LYS A 243 0.12 2.89 5.79
CA LYS A 243 1.23 2.70 6.74
C LYS A 243 1.28 1.29 7.29
N ILE A 244 0.13 0.64 7.48
CA ILE A 244 0.05 -0.74 7.98
C ILE A 244 0.75 -1.69 7.00
N GLY A 245 0.42 -1.60 5.71
CA GLY A 245 1.04 -2.43 4.68
C GLY A 245 2.53 -2.13 4.51
N ALA A 246 2.89 -0.84 4.54
CA ALA A 246 4.29 -0.40 4.43
C ALA A 246 5.14 -0.85 5.63
N ALA A 247 4.60 -0.88 6.85
CA ALA A 247 5.30 -1.35 8.04
C ALA A 247 5.66 -2.84 7.93
N ILE A 248 4.71 -3.67 7.48
CA ILE A 248 4.97 -5.09 7.22
C ILE A 248 6.00 -5.27 6.10
N ALA A 249 5.88 -4.52 5.00
CA ALA A 249 6.85 -4.56 3.92
C ALA A 249 8.27 -4.18 4.40
N LEU A 250 8.40 -3.12 5.20
CA LEU A 250 9.68 -2.72 5.78
C LEU A 250 10.27 -3.81 6.68
N ALA A 251 9.45 -4.41 7.55
CA ALA A 251 9.87 -5.50 8.42
C ALA A 251 10.40 -6.70 7.61
N ARG A 252 9.70 -7.07 6.52
CA ARG A 252 10.15 -8.15 5.62
C ARG A 252 11.49 -7.81 4.94
N LEU A 253 11.63 -6.60 4.40
CA LEU A 253 12.88 -6.15 3.75
C LEU A 253 14.07 -6.22 4.71
N VAL A 254 13.90 -5.77 5.95
CA VAL A 254 14.96 -5.82 6.97
C VAL A 254 15.32 -7.26 7.34
N GLN A 255 14.35 -8.18 7.34
CA GLN A 255 14.57 -9.60 7.63
C GLN A 255 15.25 -10.37 6.49
N LEU A 256 15.36 -9.80 5.29
CA LEU A 256 16.14 -10.41 4.19
C LEU A 256 17.63 -10.45 4.50
N VAL A 257 18.08 -9.53 5.35
CA VAL A 257 19.49 -9.31 5.61
C VAL A 257 19.89 -9.83 6.99
N PRO A 258 20.94 -10.68 7.07
CA PRO A 258 21.46 -11.10 8.36
C PRO A 258 22.00 -9.90 9.18
N PRO A 259 21.77 -9.87 10.51
CA PRO A 259 22.06 -8.74 11.38
C PRO A 259 23.44 -8.10 11.21
N GLU A 260 24.44 -8.93 10.94
CA GLU A 260 25.85 -8.57 10.96
C GLU A 260 26.38 -8.11 9.59
N MET A 261 25.60 -8.28 8.52
CA MET A 261 26.13 -8.22 7.14
C MET A 261 25.96 -6.88 6.46
N LEU A 262 24.87 -6.16 6.70
CA LEU A 262 24.67 -4.80 6.17
C LEU A 262 24.18 -3.91 7.30
N GLY A 263 24.68 -2.67 7.37
CA GLY A 263 24.31 -1.65 8.35
C GLY A 263 22.85 -1.16 8.25
N LEU A 264 21.93 -1.99 7.78
CA LEU A 264 20.50 -1.69 7.66
C LEU A 264 19.84 -1.49 9.01
N ARG A 265 20.16 -2.28 10.04
CA ARG A 265 19.55 -2.09 11.37
C ARG A 265 19.88 -0.72 11.98
N PRO A 266 21.15 -0.26 11.97
CA PRO A 266 21.47 1.14 12.30
C PRO A 266 20.71 2.16 11.46
N LEU A 267 20.60 1.95 10.14
CA LEU A 267 19.83 2.84 9.26
C LEU A 267 18.37 2.93 9.74
N ILE A 268 17.71 1.80 9.98
CA ILE A 268 16.33 1.79 10.49
C ILE A 268 16.22 2.48 11.86
N ALA A 269 17.19 2.28 12.75
CA ALA A 269 17.21 2.96 14.05
C ALA A 269 17.31 4.48 13.91
N VAL A 270 18.14 4.97 12.98
CA VAL A 270 18.23 6.41 12.67
C VAL A 270 16.93 6.94 12.09
N LEU A 271 16.32 6.22 11.14
CA LEU A 271 15.04 6.61 10.55
C LEU A 271 13.93 6.65 11.61
N ALA A 272 13.91 5.69 12.53
CA ALA A 272 12.95 5.64 13.63
C ALA A 272 13.16 6.77 14.65
N ALA A 273 14.40 7.16 14.93
CA ALA A 273 14.70 8.28 15.84
C ALA A 273 14.35 9.65 15.23
N ALA A 274 14.35 9.76 13.90
CA ALA A 274 14.08 11.00 13.19
C ALA A 274 12.61 11.20 12.79
N THR A 275 11.80 10.13 12.75
CA THR A 275 10.38 10.13 12.36
C THR A 275 9.48 10.37 13.56
#